data_AF-A0A437J4J3-F1
#
_entry.id   AF-A0A437J4J3-F1
#
_cell.length_a   1.000
_cell.length_b   1.000
_cell.length_c   1.000
_cell.angle_alpha   90.00
_cell.angle_beta   90.00
_cell.angle_gamma   90.00
#
_symmetry.space_group_name_H-M   'P 1'
#
loop_
_entity.id
_entity.type
_entity.pdbx_description
1 polymer ?
#
loop_
_entity_poly.entity_id
_entity_poly.type
_entity_poly.pdbx_seq_one_letter_code
_entity_poly.pdbx_strand_id
1 'polypeptide(L)'
;MKIAFIDIQNFRKLKSCHLALSEEETIFVGANNSAKTSAMDALIKFLDNKRISISTEGVQRVSSRSFHTQDFTLSNWRGLNSIGAAWLTTAYSDLSEHL
;
A
#
# COMPACT_ATOMS: atom_id res chain seq x y z
N MET A 1 4.22 -18.11 -13.89
CA MET A 1 3.76 -16.75 -14.27
C MET A 1 4.96 -16.01 -14.85
N LYS A 2 4.82 -15.35 -16.01
CA LYS A 2 5.85 -14.46 -16.58
C LYS A 2 5.35 -13.02 -16.45
N ILE A 3 6.05 -12.18 -15.70
CA ILE A 3 5.68 -10.78 -15.49
C ILE A 3 6.58 -9.93 -16.39
N ALA A 4 6.01 -9.17 -17.32
CA ALA A 4 6.77 -8.29 -18.21
C ALA A 4 7.11 -6.95 -17.55
N PHE A 5 6.20 -6.42 -16.73
CA PHE A 5 6.40 -5.17 -16.01
C PHE A 5 5.51 -5.11 -14.78
N ILE A 6 5.85 -4.20 -13.87
CA ILE A 6 5.02 -3.85 -12.72
C ILE A 6 4.89 -2.33 -12.60
N ASP A 7 3.69 -1.87 -12.26
CA ASP A 7 3.41 -0.49 -11.91
C ASP A 7 3.17 -0.38 -10.41
N ILE A 8 3.98 0.44 -9.73
CA ILE A 8 3.89 0.67 -8.30
C ILE A 8 3.48 2.11 -8.08
N GLN A 9 2.38 2.31 -7.34
CA GLN A 9 1.90 3.63 -6.99
C GLN A 9 1.64 3.73 -5.49
N ASN A 10 1.92 4.91 -4.94
CA ASN A 10 1.61 5.28 -3.57
C ASN A 10 2.20 4.33 -2.49
N PHE A 11 3.35 3.71 -2.77
CA PHE A 11 3.99 2.75 -1.87
C PHE A 11 5.33 3.30 -1.35
N ARG A 12 5.39 3.69 -0.07
CA ARG A 12 6.57 4.32 0.57
C ARG A 12 7.13 5.45 -0.30
N LYS A 13 8.41 5.41 -0.67
CA LYS A 13 9.03 6.43 -1.54
C LYS A 13 8.62 6.30 -3.02
N LEU A 14 7.98 5.20 -3.43
CA LEU A 14 7.53 4.96 -4.80
C LEU A 14 6.12 5.55 -4.99
N LYS A 15 6.07 6.87 -5.29
CA LYS A 15 4.80 7.55 -5.56
C LYS A 15 4.14 7.06 -6.86
N SER A 16 4.94 6.92 -7.92
CA SER A 16 4.55 6.38 -9.22
C SER A 16 5.83 5.87 -9.89
N CYS A 17 5.88 4.58 -10.17
CA CYS A 17 7.06 3.92 -10.70
C CYS A 17 6.64 2.77 -11.63
N HIS A 18 7.21 2.74 -12.82
CA HIS A 18 7.09 1.66 -13.78
C HIS A 18 8.41 0.89 -13.82
N LEU A 19 8.36 -0.43 -13.68
CA LEU A 19 9.53 -1.31 -13.69
C LEU A 19 9.30 -2.41 -14.74
N ALA A 20 10.06 -2.34 -15.83
CA ALA A 20 10.14 -3.44 -16.78
C ALA A 20 11.03 -4.55 -16.21
N LEU A 21 10.63 -5.80 -16.42
CA LEU A 21 11.39 -6.99 -16.04
C LEU A 21 11.89 -7.66 -17.33
N SER A 22 13.16 -8.06 -17.31
CA SER A 22 13.75 -8.87 -18.36
C SER A 22 13.19 -10.31 -18.36
N GLU A 23 13.45 -11.04 -19.43
CA GLU A 23 12.95 -12.41 -19.57
C GLU A 23 13.61 -13.42 -18.63
N GLU A 24 14.88 -13.19 -18.26
CA GLU A 24 15.69 -14.12 -17.48
C GLU A 24 16.05 -13.57 -16.09
N GLU A 25 16.81 -12.47 -16.03
CA GLU A 25 17.27 -11.88 -14.78
C GLU A 25 17.22 -10.35 -14.79
N THR A 26 16.57 -9.77 -13.78
CA THR A 26 16.49 -8.32 -13.59
C THR A 26 17.19 -7.92 -12.30
N ILE A 27 18.19 -7.03 -12.39
CA ILE A 27 18.96 -6.55 -11.24
C ILE A 27 18.55 -5.12 -10.91
N PHE A 28 18.14 -4.87 -9.67
CA PHE A 28 17.86 -3.51 -9.18
C PHE A 28 19.13 -2.89 -8.60
N VAL A 29 19.68 -1.88 -9.29
CA VAL A 29 20.86 -1.11 -8.86
C VAL A 29 20.53 0.36 -8.65
N GLY A 30 21.33 1.06 -7.83
CA GLY A 30 21.15 2.49 -7.57
C GLY A 30 21.60 2.90 -6.16
N ALA A 31 21.53 4.19 -5.85
CA ALA A 31 21.97 4.75 -4.56
C ALA A 31 21.25 4.14 -3.34
N ASN A 32 21.87 4.25 -2.16
CA ASN A 32 21.18 3.88 -0.91
C ASN A 32 19.89 4.67 -0.75
N ASN A 33 18.85 4.04 -0.21
CA ASN A 33 17.53 4.65 -0.06
C ASN A 33 16.86 5.07 -1.39
N SER A 34 17.27 4.52 -2.54
CA SER A 34 16.62 4.70 -3.84
C SER A 34 15.36 3.83 -4.04
N ALA A 35 14.81 3.29 -2.95
CA ALA A 35 13.58 2.49 -2.94
C ALA A 35 13.61 1.12 -3.65
N LYS A 36 14.79 0.56 -3.96
CA LYS A 36 14.94 -0.80 -4.52
C LYS A 36 14.27 -1.88 -3.67
N THR A 37 14.58 -1.90 -2.37
CA THR A 37 13.96 -2.83 -1.41
C THR A 37 12.46 -2.59 -1.28
N SER A 38 11.99 -1.34 -1.42
CA SER A 38 10.56 -1.04 -1.41
C SER A 38 9.85 -1.59 -2.64
N ALA A 39 10.48 -1.54 -3.82
CA ALA A 39 9.91 -2.14 -5.03
C ALA A 39 9.73 -3.66 -4.88
N MET A 40 10.76 -4.34 -4.34
CA MET A 40 10.66 -5.77 -4.05
C MET A 40 9.62 -6.08 -2.98
N ASP A 41 9.54 -5.29 -1.90
CA ASP A 41 8.53 -5.51 -0.86
C ASP A 41 7.09 -5.31 -1.37
N ALA A 42 6.85 -4.34 -2.25
CA ALA A 42 5.56 -4.16 -2.91
C ALA A 42 5.18 -5.39 -3.75
N LEU A 43 6.12 -5.90 -4.54
CA LEU A 43 5.93 -7.10 -5.37
C LEU A 43 5.66 -8.33 -4.49
N ILE A 44 6.45 -8.51 -3.44
CA ILE A 44 6.32 -9.57 -2.46
C ILE A 44 4.95 -9.51 -1.79
N LYS A 45 4.47 -8.34 -1.34
CA LYS A 45 3.13 -8.15 -0.74
C LYS A 45 2.01 -8.45 -1.72
N PHE A 46 2.14 -8.03 -2.97
CA PHE A 46 1.16 -8.27 -4.03
C PHE A 46 1.02 -9.76 -4.37
N LEU A 47 2.14 -10.47 -4.45
CA LEU A 47 2.17 -11.89 -4.81
C LEU A 47 1.92 -12.83 -3.62
N ASP A 48 2.04 -12.34 -2.37
CA ASP A 48 1.73 -13.12 -1.15
C ASP A 48 0.22 -13.31 -0.97
N ASN A 49 -0.42 -14.00 -1.90
CA ASN A 49 -1.83 -14.38 -1.81
C ASN A 49 -2.04 -15.57 -0.86
N LYS A 50 -1.40 -15.57 0.33
CA LYS A 50 -1.88 -16.39 1.44
C LYS A 50 -3.22 -15.79 1.87
N ARG A 51 -4.28 -16.36 1.28
CA ARG A 51 -5.68 -15.99 1.45
C ARG A 51 -6.00 -15.70 2.91
N ILE A 52 -6.92 -14.77 3.11
CA ILE A 52 -7.72 -14.74 4.34
C ILE A 52 -8.37 -16.12 4.44
N SER A 53 -7.83 -16.99 5.29
CA SER A 53 -8.53 -18.20 5.71
C SER A 53 -9.56 -17.74 6.72
N ILE A 54 -10.81 -17.60 6.27
CA ILE A 54 -11.94 -17.54 7.18
C ILE A 54 -12.08 -18.96 7.73
N SER A 55 -11.59 -19.22 8.93
CA SER A 55 -11.92 -20.46 9.64
C SER A 55 -13.26 -20.27 10.34
N THR A 56 -13.97 -21.36 10.58
CA THR A 56 -15.28 -21.40 11.24
C THR A 56 -15.25 -20.83 12.67
N GLU A 57 -14.05 -20.61 13.22
CA GLU A 57 -13.78 -20.13 14.58
C GLU A 57 -13.40 -18.63 14.61
N GLY A 58 -13.37 -17.94 13.47
CA GLY A 58 -13.07 -16.50 13.37
C GLY A 58 -12.13 -16.16 12.22
N VAL A 59 -11.84 -14.87 12.04
CA VAL A 59 -10.92 -14.40 11.00
C VAL A 59 -9.47 -14.68 11.44
N GLN A 60 -8.94 -15.86 11.11
CA GLN A 60 -7.50 -16.13 11.25
C GLN A 60 -6.75 -15.40 10.11
N ARG A 61 -6.23 -14.20 10.39
CA ARG A 61 -5.35 -13.49 9.44
C ARG A 61 -3.99 -14.20 9.37
N VAL A 62 -3.82 -15.15 8.45
CA VAL A 62 -2.53 -15.85 8.22
C VAL A 62 -1.71 -15.20 7.08
N SER A 63 -1.82 -13.88 6.91
CA SER A 63 -0.99 -13.14 5.95
C SER A 63 0.05 -12.34 6.72
N SER A 64 1.30 -12.81 6.73
CA SER A 64 2.44 -12.15 7.39
C SER A 64 2.87 -10.84 6.71
N ARG A 65 2.23 -10.43 5.60
CA ARG A 65 2.63 -9.25 4.81
C ARG A 65 1.50 -8.26 4.51
N SER A 66 0.60 -8.01 5.46
CA SER A 66 -0.41 -6.95 5.32
C SER A 66 0.21 -5.57 5.06
N PHE A 67 -0.55 -4.68 4.42
CA PHE A 67 -0.20 -3.26 4.33
C PHE A 67 -0.28 -2.62 5.72
N HIS A 68 0.71 -1.79 6.03
CA HIS A 68 0.72 -0.92 7.20
C HIS A 68 0.54 0.54 6.77
N THR A 69 0.17 1.42 7.70
CA THR A 69 0.04 2.85 7.43
C THR A 69 1.32 3.46 6.84
N GLN A 70 2.49 3.00 7.29
CA GLN A 70 3.80 3.44 6.82
C GLN A 70 4.13 2.96 5.39
N ASP A 71 3.39 1.99 4.87
CA ASP A 71 3.56 1.52 3.50
C ASP A 71 3.01 2.52 2.47
N PHE A 72 2.18 3.49 2.87
CA PHE A 72 1.65 4.50 1.97
C PHE A 72 2.63 5.67 1.80
N THR A 73 2.68 6.23 0.59
CA THR A 73 3.54 7.38 0.31
C THR A 73 3.21 8.58 1.18
N LEU A 74 4.24 9.15 1.81
CA LEU A 74 4.08 10.19 2.82
C LEU A 74 3.29 11.41 2.33
N SER A 75 3.46 11.80 1.07
CA SER A 75 2.74 12.95 0.48
C SER A 75 1.22 12.80 0.48
N ASN A 76 0.71 11.57 0.53
CA ASN A 76 -0.72 11.30 0.47
C ASN A 76 -1.42 11.60 1.79
N TRP A 77 -0.69 11.61 2.91
CA TRP A 77 -1.26 11.90 4.23
C TRP A 77 -1.89 13.28 4.32
N ARG A 78 -1.40 14.27 3.56
CA ARG A 78 -2.04 15.59 3.53
C ARG A 78 -3.47 15.52 3.02
N GLY A 79 -3.71 14.79 1.92
CA GLY A 79 -5.05 14.60 1.37
C GLY A 79 -5.93 13.70 2.25
N LEU A 80 -5.35 12.65 2.84
CA LEU A 80 -6.07 11.80 3.80
C LEU A 80 -6.51 12.59 5.03
N ASN A 81 -5.63 13.45 5.57
CA ASN A 81 -5.95 14.29 6.72
C ASN A 81 -7.04 15.32 6.39
N SER A 82 -7.03 15.91 5.19
CA SER A 82 -8.11 16.83 4.79
C SER A 82 -9.46 16.13 4.68
N ILE A 83 -9.48 14.90 4.16
CA ILE A 83 -10.70 14.08 4.11
C ILE A 83 -11.19 13.79 5.53
N GLY A 84 -10.29 13.37 6.42
CA GLY A 84 -10.63 13.10 7.82
C GLY A 84 -11.18 14.34 8.55
N ALA A 85 -10.58 15.51 8.32
CA ALA A 85 -11.06 16.77 8.89
C ALA A 85 -12.47 17.12 8.39
N ALA A 86 -12.74 16.96 7.09
CA ALA A 86 -14.08 17.21 6.52
C ALA A 86 -15.14 16.29 7.12
N TRP A 87 -14.82 15.01 7.34
CA TRP A 87 -15.73 14.07 8.01
C TRP A 87 -16.05 14.49 9.44
N LEU A 88 -15.05 14.96 10.19
CA LEU A 88 -15.29 15.46 11.54
C LEU A 88 -16.21 16.68 11.53
N THR A 89 -15.95 17.66 10.67
CA THR A 89 -16.81 18.86 10.54
C THR A 89 -18.26 18.49 10.20
N THR A 90 -18.47 17.54 9.30
CA THR A 90 -19.81 17.07 8.91
C THR A 90 -20.51 16.38 10.08
N ALA A 91 -19.81 15.51 10.81
CA ALA A 91 -20.38 14.85 11.99
C ALA A 91 -20.78 15.86 13.08
N TYR A 92 -20.02 16.94 13.27
CA TYR A 92 -20.37 17.99 14.23
C TYR A 92 -21.55 18.85 13.78
N SER A 93 -21.71 19.13 12.48
CA SER A 93 -22.90 19.84 11.98
C SER A 93 -24.17 19.01 12.18
N ASP A 94 -24.13 17.72 11.86
CA ASP A 94 -25.28 16.82 12.01
C ASP A 94 -25.70 16.67 13.49
N LEU A 95 -24.74 16.62 14.41
CA LEU A 95 -25.03 16.59 15.85
C LEU A 95 -25.60 17.91 16.37
N SER A 96 -25.22 19.05 15.78
CA SER A 96 -25.74 20.36 16.17
C SER A 96 -27.14 20.68 15.65
N GLU A 97 -27.59 20.04 14.57
CA GLU A 97 -28.97 20.17 14.06
C GLU A 97 -29.98 19.32 14.85
N HIS A 98 -29.51 18.43 15.71
CA HIS A 98 -30.34 17.51 16.51
C HIS A 98 -30.33 17.83 18.03
N LEU A 99 -29.73 18.95 18.42
CA LEU A 99 -29.76 19.52 19.78
C LEU A 99 -30.50 20.86 19.76
#